data_AF-A0A257AAK4-F1
#
_entry.id   AF-A0A257AAK4-F1
#
_cell.length_a   1.000
_cell.length_b   1.000
_cell.length_c   1.000
_cell.angle_alpha   90.00
_cell.angle_beta   90.00
_cell.angle_gamma   90.00
#
_symmetry.space_group_name_H-M   'P 1'
#
loop_
_entity.id
_entity.type
_entity.pdbx_description
1 polymer ?
#
loop_
_entity_poly.entity_id
_entity_poly.type
_entity_poly.pdbx_seq_one_letter_code
_entity_poly.pdbx_strand_id
1 'polypeptide(L)'
;MDYERAVEECKSCEVIAYLPYELPHLEGRVFRGKLKDLIKEEVANCKGSVGLIGHFSFSLAREALRGKEIADLTDVLSEMRSVKEGWEVDNVKKAIEVAEEAIKEVLTNLREGLKEYEVASELIYEMRRRGAVPSFEPIVASGRNARFPHAIPSDKTIKSGELIVIDVGAKVNGYCSDITRTVSLGRLRTEDENLLKIVRGAQENAISKLREGIKASEVDREARVFIEKEGLGSYFIHSLGHGVGLEVHEYPLIAPDNDRPLKEGMIVTIEPGLYLKDKGVRIEDMYLVKRDKGERLTNLSSFIGL
;
A
#
# COMPACT_ATOMS: atom_id res chain seq x y z
N MET A 1 20.29 20.87 5.41
CA MET A 1 19.23 20.98 4.39
C MET A 1 17.99 20.23 4.84
N ASP A 2 17.98 18.89 4.95
CA ASP A 2 16.78 18.20 5.46
C ASP A 2 16.46 18.50 6.94
N TYR A 3 17.46 18.88 7.73
CA TYR A 3 17.26 19.29 9.13
C TYR A 3 16.31 20.49 9.27
N GLU A 4 16.52 21.55 8.50
CA GLU A 4 15.72 22.78 8.60
C GLU A 4 14.27 22.51 8.20
N ARG A 5 14.06 21.74 7.13
CA ARG A 5 12.74 21.22 6.75
C ARG A 5 12.12 20.41 7.88
N ALA A 6 12.87 19.47 8.48
CA ALA A 6 12.36 18.65 9.58
C ALA A 6 11.98 19.50 10.80
N VAL A 7 12.73 20.55 11.12
CA VAL A 7 12.41 21.51 12.19
C VAL A 7 11.14 22.30 11.87
N GLU A 8 10.97 22.72 10.60
CA GLU A 8 9.78 23.45 10.15
C GLU A 8 8.51 22.56 10.16
N GLU A 9 8.66 21.30 9.76
CA GLU A 9 7.56 20.34 9.64
C GLU A 9 7.21 19.64 10.97
N CYS A 10 8.18 19.32 11.85
CA CYS A 10 7.89 18.68 13.14
C CYS A 10 7.40 19.68 14.18
N LYS A 11 6.09 19.66 14.44
CA LYS A 11 5.45 20.54 15.45
C LYS A 11 5.29 19.91 16.84
N SER A 12 5.51 18.60 16.95
CA SER A 12 5.22 17.80 18.15
C SER A 12 6.46 17.17 18.78
N CYS A 13 7.63 17.33 18.15
CA CYS A 13 8.87 16.72 18.57
C CYS A 13 10.03 17.71 18.45
N GLU A 14 11.06 17.49 19.26
CA GLU A 14 12.32 18.17 19.08
C GLU A 14 13.15 17.48 18.00
N VAL A 15 13.70 18.26 17.07
CA VAL A 15 14.55 17.74 15.99
C VAL A 15 16.00 18.08 16.30
N ILE A 16 16.83 17.04 16.37
CA ILE A 16 18.28 17.16 16.60
C ILE A 16 19.01 16.59 15.38
N ALA A 17 19.83 17.40 14.72
CA ALA A 17 20.72 16.91 13.67
C ALA A 17 21.97 16.27 14.29
N TYR A 18 22.50 15.22 13.67
CA TYR A 18 23.82 14.68 14.01
C TYR A 18 24.72 14.68 12.77
N LEU A 19 25.93 15.23 12.91
CA LEU A 19 26.90 15.30 11.83
C LEU A 19 28.31 15.02 12.37
N PRO A 20 29.17 14.30 11.63
CA PRO A 20 30.57 14.15 12.01
C PRO A 20 31.46 15.34 11.58
N TYR A 21 30.91 16.30 10.82
CA TYR A 21 31.63 17.46 10.28
C TYR A 21 30.88 18.77 10.51
N GLU A 22 31.61 19.89 10.41
CA GLU A 22 31.03 21.22 10.57
C GLU A 22 30.33 21.68 9.29
N LEU A 23 29.10 22.18 9.44
CA LEU A 23 28.35 22.83 8.39
C LEU A 23 28.14 24.29 8.82
N PRO A 24 28.91 25.26 8.27
CA PRO A 24 28.94 26.65 8.76
C PRO A 24 27.59 27.37 8.77
N HIS A 25 26.65 26.93 7.94
CA HIS A 25 25.34 27.54 7.77
C HIS A 25 24.21 26.79 8.48
N LEU A 26 24.51 25.66 9.13
CA LEU A 26 23.48 24.88 9.83
C LEU A 26 23.34 25.41 11.26
N GLU A 27 22.27 26.15 11.50
CA GLU A 27 21.88 26.64 12.82
C GLU A 27 20.92 25.66 13.52
N GLY A 28 20.72 25.80 14.83
CA GLY A 28 19.82 24.95 15.61
C GLY A 28 20.53 23.90 16.49
N ARG A 29 19.78 22.89 16.93
CA ARG A 29 20.29 21.84 17.83
C ARG A 29 21.03 20.77 17.01
N VAL A 30 22.34 20.97 16.87
CA VAL A 30 23.22 20.10 16.07
C VAL A 30 24.25 19.44 16.98
N PHE A 31 24.21 18.12 17.03
CA PHE A 31 25.21 17.29 17.69
C PHE A 31 26.38 16.98 16.76
N ARG A 32 27.59 17.31 17.20
CA ARG A 32 28.83 17.04 16.47
C ARG A 32 29.43 15.73 16.95
N GLY A 33 29.33 14.68 16.16
CA GLY A 33 29.92 13.38 16.50
C GLY A 33 29.19 12.19 15.90
N LYS A 34 29.37 11.03 16.54
CA LYS A 34 28.73 9.79 16.10
C LYS A 34 27.33 9.71 16.70
N LEU A 35 26.41 9.13 15.95
CA LEU A 35 25.03 8.88 16.38
C LEU A 35 24.93 8.16 17.74
N LYS A 36 25.85 7.23 18.04
CA LYS A 36 25.89 6.53 19.34
C LYS A 36 26.13 7.46 20.53
N ASP A 37 26.91 8.51 20.33
CA ASP A 37 27.28 9.45 21.38
C ASP A 37 26.12 10.42 21.63
N LEU A 38 25.43 10.84 20.55
CA LEU A 38 24.16 11.55 20.65
C LEU A 38 23.12 10.75 21.44
N ILE A 39 22.92 9.48 21.08
CA ILE A 39 21.96 8.61 21.77
C ILE A 39 22.31 8.48 23.26
N LYS A 40 23.60 8.35 23.60
CA LYS A 40 24.02 8.34 25.02
C LYS A 40 23.69 9.64 25.71
N GLU A 41 24.02 10.78 25.12
CA GLU A 41 23.84 12.08 25.75
C GLU A 41 22.36 12.41 26.00
N GLU A 42 21.53 12.21 24.98
CA GLU A 42 20.11 12.57 25.04
C GLU A 42 19.28 11.54 25.80
N VAL A 43 19.56 10.26 25.61
CA VAL A 43 18.67 9.18 26.06
C VAL A 43 19.18 8.47 27.32
N ALA A 44 20.49 8.49 27.63
CA ALA A 44 20.98 7.83 28.85
C ALA A 44 20.47 8.49 30.13
N ASN A 45 20.10 9.78 30.08
CA ASN A 45 19.55 10.51 31.22
C ASN A 45 18.02 10.35 31.38
N CYS A 46 17.33 9.75 30.39
CA CYS A 46 15.91 9.46 30.52
C CYS A 46 15.65 8.50 31.68
N LYS A 47 14.70 8.86 32.56
CA LYS A 47 14.19 8.00 33.62
C LYS A 47 13.18 7.02 33.02
N GLY A 48 13.40 5.72 33.18
CA GLY A 48 12.51 4.68 32.65
C GLY A 48 13.11 3.87 31.49
N SER A 49 12.27 3.09 30.82
CA SER A 49 12.61 2.22 29.69
C SER A 49 12.61 3.02 28.38
N VAL A 50 13.45 2.63 27.42
CA VAL A 50 13.58 3.28 26.11
C VAL A 50 12.87 2.44 25.05
N GLY A 51 11.95 3.06 24.30
CA GLY A 51 11.27 2.43 23.18
C GLY A 51 12.03 2.61 21.86
N LEU A 52 12.18 1.54 21.07
CA LEU A 52 12.75 1.59 19.72
C LEU A 52 11.70 1.22 18.68
N ILE A 53 11.82 1.82 17.48
CA ILE A 53 10.84 1.68 16.39
C ILE A 53 11.61 1.39 15.09
N GLY A 54 11.30 0.28 14.42
CA GLY A 54 11.79 -0.03 13.08
C GLY A 54 13.31 -0.19 12.94
N HIS A 55 13.77 -0.25 11.68
CA HIS A 55 15.09 -0.65 11.17
C HIS A 55 16.33 0.14 11.66
N PHE A 56 16.24 0.86 12.77
CA PHE A 56 17.42 1.34 13.45
C PHE A 56 18.34 0.15 13.76
N SER A 57 19.65 0.38 13.73
CA SER A 57 20.61 -0.62 14.18
C SER A 57 20.33 -0.92 15.67
N PHE A 58 19.52 -1.95 15.93
CA PHE A 58 19.19 -2.42 17.27
C PHE A 58 20.49 -2.72 18.04
N SER A 59 21.53 -3.13 17.31
CA SER A 59 22.91 -3.26 17.79
C SER A 59 23.51 -1.93 18.28
N LEU A 60 23.41 -0.84 17.52
CA LEU A 60 23.90 0.49 17.91
C LEU A 60 23.16 1.02 19.14
N ALA A 61 21.84 0.90 19.16
CA ALA A 61 21.03 1.34 20.29
C ALA A 61 21.35 0.52 21.56
N ARG A 62 21.49 -0.81 21.45
CA ARG A 62 21.91 -1.67 22.58
C ARG A 62 23.32 -1.37 23.07
N GLU A 63 24.27 -1.03 22.19
CA GLU A 63 25.61 -0.62 22.60
C GLU A 63 25.58 0.74 23.31
N ALA A 64 24.85 1.71 22.74
CA ALA A 64 24.76 3.06 23.27
C ALA A 64 24.05 3.08 24.64
N LEU A 65 22.99 2.30 24.80
CA LEU A 65 22.10 2.31 25.97
C LEU A 65 22.38 1.13 26.92
N ARG A 66 23.63 0.67 27.02
CA ARG A 66 24.01 -0.40 27.96
C ARG A 66 23.55 -0.06 29.38
N GLY A 67 22.83 -1.00 30.01
CA GLY A 67 22.30 -0.85 31.37
C GLY A 67 20.91 -0.20 31.45
N LYS A 68 20.30 0.20 30.32
CA LYS A 68 18.89 0.58 30.24
C LYS A 68 18.02 -0.60 29.82
N GLU A 69 16.78 -0.59 30.27
CA GLU A 69 15.74 -1.44 29.72
C GLU A 69 15.28 -0.88 28.37
N ILE A 70 15.24 -1.74 27.34
CA ILE A 70 14.88 -1.37 25.98
C ILE A 70 13.68 -2.23 25.57
N ALA A 71 12.62 -1.59 25.07
CA ALA A 71 11.42 -2.23 24.54
C ALA A 71 11.30 -1.98 23.04
N ASP A 72 10.85 -2.99 22.30
CA ASP A 72 10.44 -2.81 20.89
C ASP A 72 9.00 -2.29 20.86
N LEU A 73 8.81 -1.10 20.29
CA LEU A 73 7.51 -0.44 20.17
C LEU A 73 6.97 -0.50 18.73
N THR A 74 7.60 -1.26 17.83
CA THR A 74 7.21 -1.34 16.42
C THR A 74 5.76 -1.78 16.26
N ASP A 75 5.35 -2.83 16.97
CA ASP A 75 3.96 -3.32 16.93
C ASP A 75 2.98 -2.32 17.54
N VAL A 76 3.34 -1.69 18.66
CA VAL A 76 2.50 -0.69 19.34
C VAL A 76 2.18 0.47 18.39
N LEU A 77 3.19 1.02 17.71
CA LEU A 77 2.99 2.11 16.76
C LEU A 77 2.30 1.68 15.47
N SER A 78 2.57 0.47 14.99
CA SER A 78 1.87 -0.08 13.83
C SER A 78 0.38 -0.25 14.12
N GLU A 79 0.01 -0.68 15.34
CA GLU A 79 -1.38 -0.72 15.79
C GLU A 79 -1.99 0.67 15.93
N MET A 80 -1.26 1.65 16.48
CA MET A 80 -1.76 3.02 16.57
C MET A 80 -2.04 3.62 15.19
N ARG A 81 -1.09 3.49 14.25
CA ARG A 81 -1.23 3.97 12.86
C ARG A 81 -2.29 3.24 12.05
N SER A 82 -2.63 2.00 12.44
CA SER A 82 -3.62 1.21 11.71
C SER A 82 -4.99 1.88 11.71
N VAL A 83 -5.34 2.62 12.77
CA VAL A 83 -6.62 3.34 12.94
C VAL A 83 -6.44 4.80 12.58
N LYS A 84 -7.14 5.26 11.54
CA LYS A 84 -6.98 6.60 10.97
C LYS A 84 -7.93 7.60 11.63
N GLU A 85 -7.42 8.79 11.93
CA GLU A 85 -8.24 9.96 12.22
C GLU A 85 -8.87 10.53 10.95
N GLY A 86 -9.93 11.35 11.08
CA GLY A 86 -10.68 11.88 9.94
C GLY A 86 -9.82 12.63 8.91
N TRP A 87 -8.85 13.43 9.38
CA TRP A 87 -7.94 14.17 8.50
C TRP A 87 -6.96 13.25 7.77
N GLU A 88 -6.62 12.09 8.33
CA GLU A 88 -5.80 11.07 7.66
C GLU A 88 -6.59 10.40 6.54
N VAL A 89 -7.85 10.03 6.82
CA VAL A 89 -8.78 9.50 5.82
C VAL A 89 -8.95 10.47 4.65
N ASP A 90 -9.05 11.77 4.92
CA ASP A 90 -9.15 12.79 3.87
C ASP A 90 -7.90 12.86 2.99
N ASN A 91 -6.71 12.65 3.54
CA ASN A 91 -5.48 12.59 2.73
C ASN A 91 -5.39 11.30 1.91
N VAL A 92 -5.83 10.16 2.45
CA VAL A 92 -5.95 8.90 1.67
C VAL A 92 -6.95 9.05 0.52
N LYS A 93 -8.08 9.72 0.74
CA LYS A 93 -9.07 10.00 -0.32
C LYS A 93 -8.49 10.85 -1.45
N LYS A 94 -7.67 11.87 -1.11
CA LYS A 94 -6.96 12.67 -2.14
C LYS A 94 -5.96 11.83 -2.93
N ALA A 95 -5.24 10.92 -2.26
CA ALA A 95 -4.34 9.98 -2.92
C ALA A 95 -5.11 9.06 -3.89
N ILE A 96 -6.25 8.51 -3.45
CA ILE A 96 -7.14 7.71 -4.30
C ILE A 96 -7.57 8.52 -5.53
N GLU A 97 -8.06 9.74 -5.35
CA GLU A 97 -8.51 10.60 -6.46
C GLU A 97 -7.41 10.78 -7.51
N VAL A 98 -6.16 11.05 -7.09
CA VAL A 98 -5.04 11.21 -8.03
C VAL A 98 -4.74 9.90 -8.79
N ALA A 99 -4.72 8.76 -8.11
CA ALA A 99 -4.52 7.46 -8.76
C ALA A 99 -5.64 7.14 -9.76
N GLU A 100 -6.90 7.41 -9.38
CA GLU A 100 -8.05 7.17 -10.26
C GLU A 100 -8.05 8.07 -11.49
N GLU A 101 -7.70 9.36 -11.35
CA GLU A 101 -7.56 10.27 -12.48
C GLU A 101 -6.40 9.88 -13.40
N ALA A 102 -5.29 9.36 -12.85
CA ALA A 102 -4.19 8.84 -13.66
C ALA A 102 -4.61 7.60 -14.47
N ILE A 103 -5.35 6.67 -13.85
CA ILE A 103 -5.93 5.51 -14.56
C ILE A 103 -6.84 6.00 -15.69
N LYS A 104 -7.79 6.91 -15.40
CA LYS A 104 -8.73 7.41 -16.41
C LYS A 104 -8.01 8.00 -17.61
N GLU A 105 -7.02 8.86 -17.39
CA GLU A 105 -6.26 9.49 -18.48
C GLU A 105 -5.54 8.44 -19.32
N VAL A 106 -4.82 7.51 -18.68
CA VAL A 106 -4.09 6.45 -19.39
C VAL A 106 -5.03 5.59 -20.23
N LEU A 107 -6.22 5.28 -19.74
CA LEU A 107 -7.22 4.52 -20.47
C LEU A 107 -7.73 5.24 -21.73
N THR A 108 -7.72 6.57 -21.78
CA THR A 108 -8.10 7.31 -23.01
C THR A 108 -7.12 7.08 -24.17
N ASN A 109 -5.86 6.76 -23.85
CA ASN A 109 -4.79 6.59 -24.82
C ASN A 109 -4.35 5.13 -24.98
N LEU A 110 -4.84 4.23 -24.13
CA LEU A 110 -4.51 2.81 -24.14
C LEU A 110 -5.00 2.15 -25.43
N ARG A 111 -4.05 1.57 -26.17
CA ARG A 111 -4.29 0.93 -27.47
C ARG A 111 -3.28 -0.18 -27.74
N GLU A 112 -3.63 -1.04 -28.68
CA GLU A 112 -2.71 -2.08 -29.15
C GLU A 112 -1.42 -1.46 -29.71
N GLY A 113 -0.29 -2.13 -29.47
CA GLY A 113 1.03 -1.69 -29.93
C GLY A 113 1.88 -1.00 -28.85
N LEU A 114 1.26 -0.44 -27.80
CA LEU A 114 1.98 0.13 -26.66
C LEU A 114 2.74 -0.95 -25.90
N LYS A 115 3.88 -0.56 -25.30
CA LYS A 115 4.65 -1.35 -24.34
C LYS A 115 4.08 -1.16 -22.94
N GLU A 116 4.20 -2.19 -22.10
CA GLU A 116 3.77 -2.10 -20.70
C GLU A 116 4.47 -0.97 -19.95
N TYR A 117 5.79 -0.81 -20.14
CA TYR A 117 6.54 0.27 -19.50
C TYR A 117 6.12 1.68 -19.98
N GLU A 118 5.61 1.84 -21.20
CA GLU A 118 5.12 3.13 -21.70
C GLU A 118 3.86 3.55 -20.94
N VAL A 119 2.94 2.60 -20.75
CA VAL A 119 1.71 2.80 -19.96
C VAL A 119 2.05 3.09 -18.49
N ALA A 120 3.00 2.35 -17.91
CA ALA A 120 3.45 2.60 -16.54
C ALA A 120 4.10 3.99 -16.38
N SER A 121 4.89 4.42 -17.38
CA SER A 121 5.51 5.75 -17.39
C SER A 121 4.47 6.87 -17.45
N GLU A 122 3.40 6.68 -18.23
CA GLU A 122 2.29 7.62 -18.31
C GLU A 122 1.54 7.72 -16.97
N LEU A 123 1.28 6.59 -16.28
CA LEU A 123 0.69 6.62 -14.93
C LEU A 123 1.54 7.48 -13.96
N ILE A 124 2.86 7.32 -13.98
CA ILE A 124 3.79 8.11 -13.15
C ILE A 124 3.73 9.59 -13.53
N TYR A 125 3.74 9.91 -14.83
CA TYR A 125 3.63 11.28 -15.32
C TYR A 125 2.32 11.94 -14.85
N GLU A 126 1.20 11.23 -15.00
CA GLU A 126 -0.13 11.70 -14.63
C GLU A 126 -0.26 11.94 -13.12
N MET A 127 0.31 11.09 -12.27
CA MET A 127 0.35 11.35 -10.83
C MET A 127 1.22 12.56 -10.49
N ARG A 128 2.40 12.69 -11.12
CA ARG A 128 3.34 13.79 -10.85
C ARG A 128 2.79 15.15 -11.25
N ARG A 129 2.16 15.28 -12.41
CA ARG A 129 1.53 16.54 -12.84
C ARG A 129 0.35 16.98 -11.95
N ARG A 130 -0.22 16.05 -11.17
CA ARG A 130 -1.25 16.30 -10.14
C ARG A 130 -0.68 16.52 -8.73
N GLY A 131 0.65 16.65 -8.61
CA GLY A 131 1.31 16.94 -7.33
C GLY A 131 1.48 15.73 -6.42
N ALA A 132 1.36 14.51 -6.94
CA ALA A 132 1.62 13.27 -6.20
C ALA A 132 2.88 12.56 -6.69
N VAL A 133 3.35 11.60 -5.91
CA VAL A 133 4.34 10.60 -6.38
C VAL A 133 3.72 9.21 -6.30
N PRO A 134 4.23 8.20 -7.02
CA PRO A 134 3.73 6.84 -6.84
C PRO A 134 3.93 6.35 -5.38
N SER A 135 2.94 5.66 -4.82
CA SER A 135 3.07 4.93 -3.54
C SER A 135 4.05 3.77 -3.63
N PHE A 136 4.15 3.19 -4.84
CA PHE A 136 5.01 2.09 -5.25
C PHE A 136 5.19 2.16 -6.78
N GLU A 137 6.12 1.39 -7.34
CA GLU A 137 6.30 1.30 -8.80
C GLU A 137 5.06 0.68 -9.45
N PRO A 138 4.34 1.39 -10.36
CA PRO A 138 3.11 0.88 -10.95
C PRO A 138 3.33 -0.44 -11.70
N ILE A 139 2.37 -1.36 -11.58
CA ILE A 139 2.35 -2.58 -12.37
C ILE A 139 1.45 -2.36 -13.58
N VAL A 140 1.99 -2.69 -14.75
CA VAL A 140 1.21 -2.86 -15.98
C VAL A 140 1.63 -4.20 -16.56
N ALA A 141 0.71 -5.15 -16.58
CA ALA A 141 1.00 -6.52 -16.99
C ALA A 141 -0.09 -7.04 -17.92
N SER A 142 0.29 -7.38 -19.15
CA SER A 142 -0.63 -7.79 -20.23
C SER A 142 -0.46 -9.26 -20.60
N GLY A 143 -1.58 -9.94 -20.84
CA GLY A 143 -1.60 -11.35 -21.24
C GLY A 143 -0.82 -12.23 -20.26
N ARG A 144 0.18 -12.96 -20.77
CA ARG A 144 1.01 -13.86 -19.95
C ARG A 144 1.75 -13.16 -18.80
N ASN A 145 2.09 -11.88 -18.93
CA ASN A 145 2.80 -11.17 -17.86
C ASN A 145 1.90 -10.96 -16.63
N ALA A 146 0.58 -10.87 -16.83
CA ALA A 146 -0.40 -10.71 -15.74
C ALA A 146 -0.45 -11.91 -14.78
N ARG A 147 0.16 -13.05 -15.12
CA ARG A 147 0.28 -14.20 -14.21
C ARG A 147 1.22 -13.97 -13.03
N PHE A 148 2.05 -12.93 -13.09
CA PHE A 148 2.99 -12.62 -12.02
C PHE A 148 2.36 -11.54 -11.13
N PRO A 149 2.07 -11.83 -9.84
CA PRO A 149 1.37 -10.88 -8.97
C PRO A 149 2.12 -9.54 -8.82
N HIS A 150 3.45 -9.61 -8.80
CA HIS A 150 4.38 -8.47 -8.69
C HIS A 150 5.14 -8.25 -10.01
N ALA A 151 4.44 -8.31 -11.14
CA ALA A 151 5.05 -8.10 -12.45
C ALA A 151 5.73 -6.71 -12.52
N ILE A 152 6.91 -6.66 -13.11
CA ILE A 152 7.57 -5.39 -13.45
C ILE A 152 7.17 -5.07 -14.90
N PRO A 153 6.64 -3.86 -15.20
CA PRO A 153 6.29 -3.47 -16.57
C PRO A 153 7.46 -3.70 -17.53
N SER A 154 7.21 -4.48 -18.59
CA SER A 154 8.25 -4.92 -19.51
C SER A 154 8.16 -4.26 -20.89
N ASP A 155 9.05 -4.65 -21.80
CA ASP A 155 8.97 -4.29 -23.23
C ASP A 155 8.01 -5.20 -24.02
N LYS A 156 7.15 -5.97 -23.34
CA LYS A 156 6.06 -6.69 -23.99
C LYS A 156 5.10 -5.68 -24.63
N THR A 157 4.81 -5.90 -25.91
CA THR A 157 3.75 -5.18 -26.61
C THR A 157 2.38 -5.71 -26.18
N ILE A 158 1.50 -4.80 -25.80
CA ILE A 158 0.09 -5.04 -25.48
C ILE A 158 -0.66 -5.36 -26.77
N LYS A 159 -1.44 -6.44 -26.75
CA LYS A 159 -2.23 -6.90 -27.90
C LYS A 159 -3.72 -6.88 -27.60
N SER A 160 -4.54 -6.72 -28.64
CA SER A 160 -5.98 -6.84 -28.53
C SER A 160 -6.40 -8.24 -28.04
N GLY A 161 -7.45 -8.30 -27.21
CA GLY A 161 -7.95 -9.55 -26.62
C GLY A 161 -7.16 -10.09 -25.42
N GLU A 162 -6.13 -9.38 -24.96
CA GLU A 162 -5.44 -9.69 -23.70
C GLU A 162 -6.11 -8.96 -22.52
N LEU A 163 -6.10 -9.61 -21.35
CA LEU A 163 -6.29 -8.91 -20.08
C LEU A 163 -5.03 -8.11 -19.74
N ILE A 164 -5.23 -6.92 -19.18
CA ILE A 164 -4.18 -6.02 -18.73
C ILE A 164 -4.48 -5.67 -17.28
N VAL A 165 -3.60 -6.08 -16.37
CA VAL A 165 -3.65 -5.69 -14.96
C VAL A 165 -2.88 -4.38 -14.82
N ILE A 166 -3.54 -3.35 -14.30
CA ILE A 166 -2.98 -2.06 -13.93
C ILE A 166 -3.10 -1.93 -12.42
N ASP A 167 -1.97 -1.88 -11.72
CA ASP A 167 -1.89 -1.70 -10.28
C ASP A 167 -1.13 -0.41 -9.98
N VAL A 168 -1.77 0.53 -9.28
CA VAL A 168 -1.23 1.86 -9.08
C VAL A 168 -1.75 2.50 -7.80
N GLY A 169 -0.81 3.10 -7.07
CA GLY A 169 -1.08 3.94 -5.91
C GLY A 169 -0.41 5.30 -6.05
N ALA A 170 -1.07 6.35 -5.56
CA ALA A 170 -0.49 7.68 -5.44
C ALA A 170 -0.23 8.01 -3.97
N LYS A 171 0.80 8.83 -3.72
CA LYS A 171 1.16 9.34 -2.41
C LYS A 171 0.98 10.86 -2.37
N VAL A 172 0.06 11.31 -1.51
CA VAL A 172 -0.31 12.72 -1.33
C VAL A 172 -0.19 13.08 0.15
N ASN A 173 0.53 14.15 0.48
CA ASN A 173 0.75 14.61 1.86
C ASN A 173 1.27 13.50 2.80
N GLY A 174 2.06 12.56 2.27
CA GLY A 174 2.58 11.43 3.04
C GLY A 174 1.66 10.20 3.10
N TYR A 175 0.40 10.27 2.65
CA TYR A 175 -0.54 9.16 2.66
C TYR A 175 -0.66 8.49 1.29
N CYS A 176 -0.73 7.16 1.30
CA CYS A 176 -0.77 6.31 0.12
C CYS A 176 -2.21 5.94 -0.26
N SER A 177 -2.43 5.71 -1.55
CA SER A 177 -3.50 4.86 -2.07
C SER A 177 -2.93 3.59 -2.68
N ASP A 178 -3.82 2.63 -2.97
CA ASP A 178 -3.54 1.37 -3.64
C ASP A 178 -4.77 0.87 -4.41
N ILE A 179 -4.64 0.67 -5.72
CA ILE A 179 -5.76 0.38 -6.62
C ILE A 179 -5.31 -0.48 -7.80
N THR A 180 -5.80 -1.70 -7.85
CA THR A 180 -5.73 -2.56 -9.03
C THR A 180 -7.02 -2.55 -9.87
N ARG A 181 -6.87 -2.39 -11.19
CA ARG A 181 -7.91 -2.64 -12.20
C ARG A 181 -7.42 -3.63 -13.25
N THR A 182 -8.29 -4.55 -13.64
CA THR A 182 -8.08 -5.35 -14.85
C THR A 182 -8.92 -4.78 -15.99
N VAL A 183 -8.29 -4.53 -17.13
CA VAL A 183 -8.91 -4.00 -18.35
C VAL A 183 -8.65 -4.91 -19.53
N SER A 184 -9.40 -4.72 -20.62
CA SER A 184 -9.15 -5.41 -21.89
C SER A 184 -9.27 -4.45 -23.06
N LEU A 185 -8.45 -4.68 -24.08
CA LEU A 185 -8.59 -4.01 -25.37
C LEU A 185 -9.49 -4.84 -26.29
N GLY A 186 -10.66 -4.30 -26.61
CA GLY A 186 -11.66 -4.96 -27.44
C GLY A 186 -12.47 -6.00 -26.67
N ARG A 187 -13.15 -6.88 -27.41
CA ARG A 187 -14.11 -7.82 -26.85
C ARG A 187 -13.43 -8.88 -25.98
N LEU A 188 -13.90 -9.01 -24.74
CA LEU A 188 -13.48 -10.09 -23.85
C LEU A 188 -13.90 -11.47 -24.38
N ARG A 189 -13.03 -12.46 -24.13
CA ARG A 189 -13.40 -13.87 -24.27
C ARG A 189 -14.30 -14.27 -23.10
N THR A 190 -15.24 -15.18 -23.34
CA THR A 190 -16.15 -15.69 -22.29
C THR A 190 -15.41 -16.24 -21.07
N GLU A 191 -14.26 -16.89 -21.27
CA GLU A 191 -13.41 -17.36 -20.17
C GLU A 191 -12.87 -16.22 -19.30
N ASP A 192 -12.48 -15.10 -19.90
CA ASP A 192 -11.94 -13.93 -19.19
C ASP A 192 -13.06 -13.18 -18.45
N GLU A 193 -14.26 -13.08 -19.05
CA GLU A 193 -15.45 -12.57 -18.37
C GLU A 193 -15.80 -13.40 -17.13
N ASN A 194 -15.70 -14.73 -17.22
CA ASN A 194 -15.97 -15.61 -16.10
C ASN A 194 -14.92 -15.45 -14.99
N LEU A 195 -13.64 -15.33 -15.33
CA LEU A 195 -12.59 -15.05 -14.34
C LEU A 195 -12.82 -13.72 -13.61
N LEU A 196 -13.16 -12.65 -14.35
CA LEU A 196 -13.49 -11.35 -13.76
C LEU A 196 -14.69 -11.43 -12.82
N LYS A 197 -15.74 -12.18 -13.19
CA LYS A 197 -16.92 -12.42 -12.33
C LYS A 197 -16.54 -13.15 -11.05
N ILE A 198 -15.68 -14.16 -11.13
CA ILE A 198 -15.23 -14.93 -9.96
C ILE A 198 -14.41 -14.05 -9.02
N VAL A 199 -13.44 -13.29 -9.54
CA VAL A 199 -12.64 -12.35 -8.72
C VAL A 199 -13.52 -11.30 -8.06
N ARG A 200 -14.45 -10.70 -8.81
CA ARG A 200 -15.41 -9.74 -8.27
C ARG A 200 -16.29 -10.37 -7.18
N GLY A 201 -16.83 -11.56 -7.43
CA GLY A 201 -17.62 -12.29 -6.46
C GLY A 201 -16.85 -12.58 -5.17
N ALA A 202 -15.56 -12.96 -5.28
CA ALA A 202 -14.70 -13.16 -4.12
C ALA A 202 -14.52 -11.88 -3.30
N GLN A 203 -14.31 -10.74 -3.98
CA GLN A 203 -14.20 -9.43 -3.36
C GLN A 203 -15.49 -9.07 -2.62
N GLU A 204 -16.64 -9.21 -3.29
CA GLU A 204 -17.97 -8.92 -2.73
C GLU A 204 -18.29 -9.79 -1.51
N ASN A 205 -17.92 -11.08 -1.53
CA ASN A 205 -18.08 -11.98 -0.39
C ASN A 205 -17.25 -11.52 0.82
N ALA A 206 -15.99 -11.15 0.61
CA ALA A 206 -15.15 -10.61 1.69
C ALA A 206 -15.69 -9.30 2.26
N ILE A 207 -16.06 -8.34 1.40
CA ILE A 207 -16.57 -7.03 1.83
C ILE A 207 -17.88 -7.17 2.60
N SER A 208 -18.72 -8.16 2.28
CA SER A 208 -19.98 -8.42 3.00
C SER A 208 -19.80 -8.70 4.50
N LYS A 209 -18.59 -9.11 4.90
CA LYS A 209 -18.22 -9.38 6.29
C LYS A 209 -17.34 -8.30 6.91
N LEU A 210 -16.77 -7.41 6.10
CA LEU A 210 -15.85 -6.37 6.54
C LEU A 210 -16.57 -5.41 7.49
N ARG A 211 -16.17 -5.37 8.76
CA ARG A 211 -16.70 -4.48 9.82
C ARG A 211 -15.79 -4.54 11.04
N GLU A 212 -16.00 -3.66 12.00
CA GLU A 212 -15.33 -3.73 13.30
C GLU A 212 -15.54 -5.09 13.99
N GLY A 213 -14.49 -5.58 14.65
CA GLY A 213 -14.51 -6.77 15.49
C GLY A 213 -14.35 -8.10 14.75
N ILE A 214 -14.50 -8.13 13.42
CA ILE A 214 -14.23 -9.36 12.65
C ILE A 214 -12.73 -9.64 12.62
N LYS A 215 -12.34 -10.91 12.64
CA LYS A 215 -10.93 -11.29 12.44
C LYS A 215 -10.52 -11.05 11.00
N ALA A 216 -9.29 -10.57 10.78
CA ALA A 216 -8.75 -10.38 9.44
C ALA A 216 -8.73 -11.70 8.62
N SER A 217 -8.44 -12.82 9.27
CA SER A 217 -8.49 -14.18 8.70
C SER A 217 -9.87 -14.60 8.23
N GLU A 218 -10.94 -14.15 8.91
CA GLU A 218 -12.30 -14.46 8.49
C GLU A 218 -12.68 -13.72 7.21
N VAL A 219 -12.19 -12.49 7.01
CA VAL A 219 -12.40 -11.73 5.77
C VAL A 219 -11.68 -12.40 4.59
N ASP A 220 -10.40 -12.81 4.76
CA ASP A 220 -9.67 -13.60 3.75
C ASP A 220 -10.41 -14.90 3.39
N ARG A 221 -10.88 -15.61 4.41
CA ARG A 221 -11.55 -16.91 4.26
C ARG A 221 -12.78 -16.82 3.37
N GLU A 222 -13.58 -15.75 3.43
CA GLU A 222 -14.76 -15.61 2.58
C GLU A 222 -14.40 -15.57 1.08
N ALA A 223 -13.38 -14.78 0.70
CA ALA A 223 -12.90 -14.73 -0.67
C ALA A 223 -12.30 -16.09 -1.09
N ARG A 224 -11.48 -16.69 -0.23
CA ARG A 224 -10.78 -17.94 -0.52
C ARG A 224 -11.74 -19.12 -0.70
N VAL A 225 -12.73 -19.27 0.19
CA VAL A 225 -13.77 -20.30 0.09
C VAL A 225 -14.64 -20.11 -1.15
N PHE A 226 -14.96 -18.86 -1.51
CA PHE A 226 -15.68 -18.58 -2.75
C PHE A 226 -14.89 -19.04 -3.98
N ILE A 227 -13.62 -18.65 -4.09
CA ILE A 227 -12.72 -19.04 -5.19
C ILE A 227 -12.52 -20.56 -5.25
N GLU A 228 -12.42 -21.23 -4.10
CA GLU A 228 -12.29 -22.68 -4.02
C GLU A 228 -13.53 -23.40 -4.56
N LYS A 229 -14.74 -22.91 -4.26
CA LYS A 229 -16.00 -23.46 -4.79
C LYS A 229 -16.11 -23.33 -6.31
N GLU A 230 -15.51 -22.29 -6.88
CA GLU A 230 -15.40 -22.10 -8.33
C GLU A 230 -14.28 -22.95 -8.96
N GLY A 231 -13.59 -23.78 -8.18
CA GLY A 231 -12.55 -24.69 -8.64
C GLY A 231 -11.20 -24.03 -8.92
N LEU A 232 -10.99 -22.79 -8.45
CA LEU A 232 -9.80 -21.99 -8.75
C LEU A 232 -8.92 -21.70 -7.52
N GLY A 233 -9.15 -22.40 -6.40
CA GLY A 233 -8.45 -22.15 -5.12
C GLY A 233 -6.92 -22.20 -5.22
N SER A 234 -6.36 -23.08 -6.05
CA SER A 234 -4.91 -23.20 -6.26
C SER A 234 -4.27 -22.02 -7.00
N TYR A 235 -5.09 -21.14 -7.61
CA TYR A 235 -4.63 -19.96 -8.35
C TYR A 235 -4.67 -18.66 -7.53
N PHE A 236 -5.23 -18.69 -6.32
CA PHE A 236 -5.21 -17.57 -5.38
C PHE A 236 -4.10 -17.76 -4.33
N ILE A 237 -2.95 -17.13 -4.58
CA ILE A 237 -1.66 -17.50 -3.94
C ILE A 237 -1.09 -16.45 -2.97
N HIS A 238 -1.83 -15.39 -2.67
CA HIS A 238 -1.39 -14.32 -1.75
C HIS A 238 -2.46 -14.00 -0.70
N SER A 239 -2.13 -13.08 0.21
CA SER A 239 -3.07 -12.48 1.16
C SER A 239 -4.18 -11.72 0.44
N LEU A 240 -5.38 -11.65 1.02
CA LEU A 240 -6.48 -10.91 0.43
C LEU A 240 -6.28 -9.38 0.46
N GLY A 241 -5.42 -8.85 1.33
CA GLY A 241 -5.11 -7.43 1.36
C GLY A 241 -4.30 -7.01 2.58
N HIS A 242 -4.17 -5.70 2.79
CA HIS A 242 -3.35 -5.11 3.84
C HIS A 242 -3.87 -3.72 4.24
N GLY A 243 -3.34 -3.18 5.34
CA GLY A 243 -3.60 -1.81 5.74
C GLY A 243 -2.86 -0.84 4.85
N VAL A 244 -3.43 0.36 4.67
CA VAL A 244 -2.82 1.45 3.90
C VAL A 244 -2.90 2.75 4.71
N GLY A 245 -1.83 3.53 4.69
CA GLY A 245 -1.74 4.79 5.42
C GLY A 245 -0.51 5.60 4.99
N LEU A 246 0.42 5.83 5.91
CA LEU A 246 1.70 6.49 5.57
C LEU A 246 2.61 5.59 4.73
N GLU A 247 2.41 4.28 4.83
CA GLU A 247 3.03 3.25 4.02
C GLU A 247 1.95 2.54 3.18
N VAL A 248 2.34 2.04 2.01
CA VAL A 248 1.43 1.27 1.15
C VAL A 248 1.02 -0.04 1.84
N HIS A 249 1.99 -0.74 2.43
CA HIS A 249 1.75 -1.95 3.21
C HIS A 249 1.97 -1.64 4.71
N GLU A 250 0.88 -1.55 5.47
CA GLU A 250 0.90 -1.43 6.93
C GLU A 250 -0.17 -2.34 7.58
N TYR A 251 -0.28 -2.30 8.90
CA TYR A 251 -1.29 -3.09 9.60
C TYR A 251 -2.73 -2.59 9.33
N PRO A 252 -3.72 -3.49 9.29
CA PRO A 252 -3.62 -4.94 9.47
C PRO A 252 -3.39 -5.70 8.16
N LEU A 253 -2.76 -6.88 8.21
CA LEU A 253 -2.72 -7.81 7.09
C LEU A 253 -4.03 -8.62 6.99
N ILE A 254 -4.68 -8.69 5.84
CA ILE A 254 -5.87 -9.53 5.60
C ILE A 254 -5.40 -10.85 5.00
N ALA A 255 -5.10 -11.83 5.86
CA ALA A 255 -4.48 -13.10 5.47
C ALA A 255 -5.01 -14.27 6.32
N PRO A 256 -4.88 -15.53 5.84
CA PRO A 256 -5.42 -16.71 6.52
C PRO A 256 -4.96 -16.90 7.98
N ASP A 257 -3.75 -16.43 8.30
CA ASP A 257 -3.07 -16.62 9.58
C ASP A 257 -3.11 -15.38 10.48
N ASN A 258 -3.93 -14.36 10.15
CA ASN A 258 -4.10 -13.18 10.99
C ASN A 258 -5.45 -13.13 11.73
N ASP A 259 -5.46 -13.56 12.99
CA ASP A 259 -6.65 -13.56 13.84
C ASP A 259 -6.91 -12.22 14.57
N ARG A 260 -6.14 -11.16 14.27
CA ARG A 260 -6.36 -9.85 14.91
C ARG A 260 -7.72 -9.27 14.46
N PRO A 261 -8.56 -8.82 15.42
CA PRO A 261 -9.81 -8.14 15.09
C PRO A 261 -9.56 -6.79 14.40
N LEU A 262 -10.33 -6.51 13.36
CA LEU A 262 -10.35 -5.20 12.71
C LEU A 262 -11.03 -4.17 13.61
N LYS A 263 -10.56 -2.91 13.56
CA LYS A 263 -11.09 -1.79 14.34
C LYS A 263 -11.71 -0.75 13.42
N GLU A 264 -12.75 -0.06 13.90
CA GLU A 264 -13.30 1.11 13.20
C GLU A 264 -12.18 2.14 12.95
N GLY A 265 -12.16 2.73 11.76
CA GLY A 265 -11.13 3.69 11.34
C GLY A 265 -9.94 3.07 10.61
N MET A 266 -9.81 1.74 10.56
CA MET A 266 -8.79 1.11 9.71
C MET A 266 -9.10 1.28 8.22
N ILE A 267 -8.08 1.53 7.41
CA ILE A 267 -8.18 1.49 5.94
C ILE A 267 -7.43 0.26 5.45
N VAL A 268 -8.09 -0.58 4.64
CA VAL A 268 -7.55 -1.84 4.11
C VAL A 268 -7.82 -1.99 2.62
N THR A 269 -6.94 -2.69 1.90
CA THR A 269 -7.21 -3.21 0.55
C THR A 269 -7.99 -4.52 0.63
N ILE A 270 -8.82 -4.79 -0.38
CA ILE A 270 -9.41 -6.11 -0.65
C ILE A 270 -9.15 -6.42 -2.13
N GLU A 271 -8.17 -7.29 -2.38
CA GLU A 271 -7.48 -7.47 -3.66
C GLU A 271 -7.42 -8.93 -4.15
N PRO A 272 -8.55 -9.67 -4.25
CA PRO A 272 -8.48 -11.03 -4.77
C PRO A 272 -7.88 -11.06 -6.19
N GLY A 273 -7.00 -12.04 -6.42
CA GLY A 273 -6.32 -12.23 -7.69
C GLY A 273 -6.19 -13.70 -8.07
N LEU A 274 -6.33 -14.00 -9.36
CA LEU A 274 -6.14 -15.34 -9.92
C LEU A 274 -5.02 -15.32 -10.95
N TYR A 275 -4.04 -16.20 -10.76
CA TYR A 275 -2.81 -16.24 -11.56
C TYR A 275 -2.68 -17.57 -12.28
N LEU A 276 -3.18 -17.63 -13.51
CA LEU A 276 -3.16 -18.82 -14.36
C LEU A 276 -1.85 -18.89 -15.16
N LYS A 277 -1.61 -20.01 -15.85
CA LYS A 277 -0.35 -20.25 -16.57
C LYS A 277 -0.03 -19.18 -17.62
N ASP A 278 -1.06 -18.65 -18.26
CA ASP A 278 -1.05 -17.84 -19.47
C ASP A 278 -1.69 -16.45 -19.31
N LYS A 279 -2.29 -16.16 -18.14
CA LYS A 279 -2.94 -14.88 -17.82
C LYS A 279 -3.09 -14.70 -16.32
N GLY A 280 -3.42 -13.49 -15.89
CA GLY A 280 -3.90 -13.23 -14.54
C GLY A 280 -4.93 -12.11 -14.51
N VAL A 281 -5.65 -12.02 -13.40
CA VAL A 281 -6.66 -11.01 -13.13
C VAL A 281 -6.59 -10.65 -11.65
N ARG A 282 -6.66 -9.35 -11.35
CA ARG A 282 -6.78 -8.83 -9.99
C ARG A 282 -7.69 -7.61 -10.00
N ILE A 283 -8.50 -7.49 -8.96
CA ILE A 283 -9.35 -6.34 -8.71
C ILE A 283 -9.11 -5.97 -7.27
N GLU A 284 -8.87 -4.69 -7.03
CA GLU A 284 -8.59 -4.19 -5.69
C GLU A 284 -9.29 -2.88 -5.44
N ASP A 285 -9.78 -2.73 -4.22
CA ASP A 285 -10.37 -1.51 -3.75
C ASP A 285 -9.97 -1.27 -2.31
N MET A 286 -9.92 0.02 -1.93
CA MET A 286 -9.65 0.42 -0.56
C MET A 286 -10.95 0.63 0.20
N TYR A 287 -11.00 0.15 1.44
CA TYR A 287 -12.16 0.21 2.32
C TYR A 287 -11.80 0.81 3.67
N LEU A 288 -12.64 1.72 4.16
CA LEU A 288 -12.65 2.17 5.53
C LEU A 288 -13.53 1.23 6.37
N VAL A 289 -12.94 0.59 7.36
CA VAL A 289 -13.67 -0.24 8.33
C VAL A 289 -14.54 0.65 9.20
N LYS A 290 -15.84 0.39 9.19
CA LYS A 290 -16.84 0.99 10.09
C LYS A 290 -17.35 -0.07 11.06
N ARG A 291 -18.06 0.39 12.09
CA ARG A 291 -18.71 -0.47 13.09
C ARG A 291 -19.57 -1.60 12.50
N ASP A 292 -20.30 -1.35 11.42
CA ASP A 292 -21.28 -2.28 10.85
C ASP A 292 -20.97 -2.76 9.42
N LYS A 293 -20.01 -2.14 8.73
CA LYS A 293 -19.69 -2.41 7.31
C LYS A 293 -18.28 -1.96 6.90
N GLY A 294 -17.87 -2.34 5.70
CA GLY A 294 -16.77 -1.72 4.97
C GLY A 294 -17.31 -0.62 4.07
N GLU A 295 -16.78 0.59 4.18
CA GLU A 295 -17.08 1.70 3.29
C GLU A 295 -16.02 1.78 2.20
N ARG A 296 -16.41 1.52 0.94
CA ARG A 296 -15.50 1.64 -0.21
C ARG A 296 -15.09 3.11 -0.37
N LEU A 297 -13.79 3.35 -0.54
CA LEU A 297 -13.21 4.68 -0.74
C LEU A 297 -12.89 4.96 -2.21
N THR A 298 -12.56 3.92 -2.97
CA THR A 298 -12.33 3.94 -4.41
C THR A 298 -13.66 4.00 -5.18
N ASN A 299 -13.69 4.77 -6.27
CA ASN A 299 -14.90 5.09 -7.04
C ASN A 299 -14.87 4.50 -8.46
N LEU A 300 -13.70 4.11 -8.98
CA LEU A 300 -13.58 3.51 -10.31
C LEU A 300 -14.31 2.18 -10.38
N SER A 301 -15.00 1.93 -11.49
CA SER A 301 -15.54 0.60 -11.81
C SER A 301 -14.42 -0.44 -11.74
N SER A 302 -14.69 -1.59 -11.11
CA SER A 302 -13.72 -2.67 -10.93
C SER A 302 -13.29 -3.34 -12.26
N PHE A 303 -14.08 -3.16 -13.33
CA PHE A 303 -13.70 -3.53 -14.69
C PHE A 303 -14.00 -2.39 -15.64
N ILE A 304 -13.07 -2.16 -16.58
CA ILE A 304 -13.21 -1.16 -17.64
C ILE A 304 -12.89 -1.85 -18.97
N GLY A 305 -13.92 -2.09 -19.77
CA GLY A 305 -13.77 -2.56 -21.15
C GLY A 305 -13.61 -1.36 -22.08
N LEU A 306 -12.55 -1.36 -22.88
CA LEU A 306 -12.25 -0.35 -23.89
C LEU A 306 -12.56 -0.87 -25.31
#